data_AF-A0A150KIP1-F1
#
_entry.id   AF-A0A150KIP1-F1
#
_cell.length_a   1.000
_cell.length_b   1.000
_cell.length_c   1.000
_cell.angle_alpha   90.00
_cell.angle_beta   90.00
_cell.angle_gamma   90.00
#
_symmetry.space_group_name_H-M   'P 1'
#
loop_
_entity.id
_entity.type
_entity.pdbx_description
1 polymer ?
#
loop_
_entity_poly.entity_id
_entity_poly.type
_entity_poly.pdbx_seq_one_letter_code
_entity_poly.pdbx_strand_id
1 'polypeptide(L)'
;MDVKYTPSDWENTRSGIGNLIGLGAVGKGMIGSLKDISENLEDAQSAIAKYDVDGAISFSHTGHKGVYQGIYEDFRVLYDFAGKVGDIVDRTIDEPFYKDIDAFAWQCATYQ
;
A
#
# COMPACT_ATOMS: atom_id res chain seq x y z
N MET A 1 28.53 4.79 0.63
CA MET A 1 27.14 4.97 0.15
C MET A 1 26.47 5.92 1.13
N ASP A 2 25.88 7.02 0.66
CA ASP A 2 25.08 7.92 1.51
C ASP A 2 23.63 7.43 1.50
N VAL A 3 23.31 6.53 2.44
CA VAL A 3 21.95 6.01 2.59
C VAL A 3 21.22 6.94 3.56
N LYS A 4 20.41 7.85 3.00
CA LYS A 4 19.53 8.72 3.80
C LYS A 4 18.28 7.93 4.19
N TYR A 5 18.43 7.05 5.17
CA TYR A 5 17.32 6.31 5.74
C TYR A 5 16.71 7.09 6.90
N THR A 6 15.43 7.43 6.78
CA THR A 6 14.64 8.04 7.86
C THR A 6 13.47 7.11 8.19
N PRO A 7 13.47 6.43 9.35
CA PRO A 7 12.39 5.52 9.74
C PRO A 7 11.00 6.15 9.68
N SER A 8 10.88 7.43 10.06
CA SER A 8 9.60 8.14 10.07
C SER A 8 9.02 8.33 8.67
N ASP A 9 9.85 8.49 7.63
CA ASP A 9 9.37 8.68 6.26
C ASP A 9 8.71 7.40 5.72
N TRP A 10 9.26 6.24 6.09
CA TRP A 10 8.71 4.94 5.74
C TRP A 10 7.43 4.61 6.51
N GLU A 11 7.38 4.93 7.81
CA GLU A 11 6.15 4.74 8.58
C GLU A 11 5.03 5.68 8.12
N ASN A 12 5.35 6.94 7.78
CA ASN A 12 4.39 7.86 7.17
C ASN A 12 3.88 7.34 5.81
N THR A 13 4.78 6.79 4.99
CA THR A 13 4.42 6.18 3.69
C THR A 13 3.49 4.98 3.90
N ARG A 14 3.83 4.09 4.84
CA ARG A 14 3.01 2.93 5.21
C ARG A 14 1.63 3.35 5.70
N SER A 15 1.56 4.34 6.59
CA SER A 15 0.30 4.88 7.10
C SER A 15 -0.56 5.49 5.97
N GLY A 16 0.05 6.29 5.09
CA GLY A 16 -0.61 6.89 3.94
C GLY A 16 -1.19 5.86 2.98
N ILE A 17 -0.40 4.86 2.59
CA ILE A 17 -0.86 3.76 1.74
C ILE A 17 -1.96 2.97 2.46
N GLY A 18 -1.80 2.68 3.75
CA GLY A 18 -2.79 1.98 4.55
C GLY A 18 -4.14 2.68 4.55
N ASN A 19 -4.17 4.00 4.75
CA ASN A 19 -5.40 4.79 4.66
C ASN A 19 -6.01 4.76 3.25
N LEU A 20 -5.20 4.82 2.20
CA LEU A 20 -5.66 4.78 0.81
C LEU A 20 -6.38 3.46 0.48
N ILE A 21 -5.82 2.32 0.90
CA ILE A 21 -6.39 0.99 0.62
C ILE A 21 -7.34 0.46 1.70
N GLY A 22 -7.63 1.24 2.74
CA GLY A 22 -8.59 0.86 3.79
C GLY A 22 -8.02 -0.11 4.84
N LEU A 23 -6.69 -0.16 4.99
CA LEU A 23 -6.01 -0.84 6.11
C LEU A 23 -5.70 0.11 7.29
N GLY A 24 -6.00 1.40 7.14
CA GLY A 24 -5.87 2.40 8.19
C GLY A 24 -6.96 2.29 9.27
N ALA A 25 -6.81 3.06 10.35
CA ALA A 25 -7.74 3.03 11.49
C ALA A 25 -9.14 3.61 11.20
N VAL A 26 -9.31 4.35 10.09
CA VAL A 26 -10.56 5.07 9.78
C VAL A 26 -10.91 4.95 8.29
N GLY A 27 -12.07 4.34 7.99
CA GLY A 27 -12.72 4.39 6.68
C GLY A 27 -12.45 3.20 5.74
N LYS A 28 -13.28 3.08 4.69
CA LYS A 28 -13.23 2.02 3.66
C LYS A 28 -12.04 2.13 2.69
N GLY A 29 -11.30 3.25 2.74
CA GLY A 29 -10.31 3.62 1.73
C GLY A 29 -10.92 3.98 0.38
N MET A 30 -10.06 4.39 -0.57
CA MET A 30 -10.47 4.76 -1.94
C MET A 30 -10.99 3.54 -2.70
N ILE A 31 -10.37 2.37 -2.56
CA ILE A 31 -10.78 1.13 -3.23
C ILE A 31 -12.18 0.70 -2.79
N GLY A 32 -12.47 0.77 -1.48
CA GLY A 32 -13.81 0.48 -0.97
C GLY A 32 -14.86 1.41 -1.58
N SER A 33 -14.58 2.71 -1.65
CA SER A 33 -15.47 3.68 -2.28
C SER A 33 -15.71 3.42 -3.77
N LEU A 34 -14.68 3.02 -4.52
CA LEU A 34 -14.82 2.67 -5.95
C LEU A 34 -15.67 1.42 -6.17
N LYS A 35 -15.57 0.45 -5.26
CA LYS A 35 -16.43 -0.74 -5.27
C LYS A 35 -17.88 -0.38 -5.01
N ASP A 36 -18.16 0.46 -4.01
CA ASP A 36 -19.50 0.92 -3.67
C ASP A 36 -20.13 1.72 -4.83
N ILE A 37 -19.35 2.57 -5.51
CA ILE A 37 -19.82 3.28 -6.71
C ILE A 37 -20.21 2.28 -7.81
N SER A 38 -19.43 1.24 -8.02
CA SER A 38 -19.75 0.24 -9.06
C SER A 38 -21.00 -0.56 -8.72
N GLU A 39 -21.19 -0.91 -7.44
CA GLU A 39 -22.43 -1.55 -6.97
C GLU A 39 -23.65 -0.63 -7.21
N ASN A 40 -23.55 0.66 -6.89
CA ASN A 40 -24.63 1.61 -7.17
C ASN A 40 -24.95 1.74 -8.67
N LEU A 41 -23.95 1.67 -9.55
CA LEU A 41 -24.16 1.72 -11.00
C LEU A 41 -24.78 0.43 -11.55
N GLU A 42 -24.42 -0.73 -10.99
CA GLU A 42 -25.08 -2.02 -11.29
C GLU A 42 -26.55 -2.01 -10.86
N ASP A 43 -26.85 -1.45 -9.69
CA ASP A 43 -28.21 -1.29 -9.18
C ASP A 43 -29.03 -0.32 -10.06
N ALA A 44 -28.43 0.80 -10.46
CA ALA A 44 -29.06 1.75 -11.37
C ALA A 44 -29.39 1.12 -12.73
N GLN A 45 -28.47 0.34 -13.29
CA GLN A 45 -28.69 -0.40 -14.53
C GLN A 45 -29.86 -1.38 -14.39
N SER A 46 -29.91 -2.12 -13.27
CA SER A 46 -30.97 -3.07 -12.99
C SER A 46 -32.33 -2.38 -12.80
N ALA A 47 -32.35 -1.21 -12.16
CA ALA A 47 -33.56 -0.41 -11.97
C ALA A 47 -34.09 0.13 -13.30
N ILE A 48 -33.22 0.64 -14.17
CA ILE A 48 -33.60 1.10 -15.52
C ILE A 48 -34.19 -0.06 -16.30
N ALA A 49 -33.51 -1.21 -16.37
CA ALA A 49 -34.00 -2.39 -17.09
C ALA A 49 -35.38 -2.89 -16.57
N LYS A 50 -35.68 -2.66 -15.29
CA LYS A 50 -36.95 -3.05 -14.67
C LYS A 50 -38.10 -2.08 -14.96
N TYR A 51 -37.82 -0.77 -14.95
CA TYR A 51 -38.86 0.27 -14.95
C TYR A 51 -38.97 1.04 -16.26
N ASP A 52 -37.98 0.96 -17.16
CA ASP A 52 -37.97 1.60 -18.47
C ASP A 52 -38.77 0.77 -19.49
N VAL A 53 -40.09 0.78 -19.34
CA VAL A 53 -41.02 -0.04 -20.15
C VAL A 53 -41.04 0.38 -21.62
N ASP A 54 -40.83 1.66 -21.90
CA ASP A 54 -40.82 2.23 -23.25
C ASP A 54 -39.42 2.20 -23.90
N GLY A 55 -38.39 1.77 -23.16
CA GLY A 55 -37.03 1.66 -23.66
C GLY A 55 -36.37 3.01 -23.99
N ALA A 56 -36.88 4.11 -23.41
CA ALA A 56 -36.38 5.45 -23.71
C ALA A 56 -34.99 5.72 -23.11
N ILE A 57 -34.56 4.93 -22.12
CA ILE A 57 -33.33 5.13 -21.36
C ILE A 57 -32.30 4.04 -21.71
N SER A 58 -31.26 4.43 -22.44
CA SER A 58 -30.10 3.57 -22.68
C SER A 58 -29.01 3.82 -21.63
N PHE A 59 -28.84 2.88 -20.70
CA PHE A 59 -27.75 2.89 -19.73
C PHE A 59 -27.05 1.54 -19.65
N SER A 60 -25.71 1.55 -19.66
CA SER A 60 -24.90 0.35 -19.46
C SER A 60 -23.68 0.69 -18.62
N HIS A 61 -23.35 -0.17 -17.66
CA HIS A 61 -22.17 -0.04 -16.83
C HIS A 61 -21.21 -1.21 -17.12
N THR A 62 -19.92 -0.90 -17.27
CA THR A 62 -18.87 -1.92 -17.28
C THR A 62 -18.25 -1.98 -15.89
N GLY A 63 -18.45 -3.08 -15.18
CA GLY A 63 -17.88 -3.29 -13.87
C GLY A 63 -16.35 -3.39 -13.94
N HIS A 64 -15.66 -2.48 -13.25
CA HIS A 64 -14.19 -2.52 -13.12
C HIS A 64 -13.73 -3.05 -11.77
N LYS A 65 -14.59 -3.80 -11.05
CA LYS A 65 -14.29 -4.36 -9.72
C LYS A 65 -12.98 -5.16 -9.70
N GLY A 66 -12.71 -5.94 -10.75
CA GLY A 66 -11.44 -6.67 -10.89
C GLY A 66 -10.20 -5.78 -11.02
N VAL A 67 -10.32 -4.63 -11.70
CA VAL A 67 -9.24 -3.64 -11.80
C VAL A 67 -8.95 -3.02 -10.44
N TYR A 68 -9.99 -2.65 -9.68
CA TYR A 68 -9.80 -2.10 -8.34
C TYR A 68 -9.14 -3.10 -7.39
N GLN A 69 -9.47 -4.39 -7.52
CA GLN A 69 -8.83 -5.45 -6.76
C GLN A 69 -7.33 -5.59 -7.10
N GLY A 70 -6.96 -5.52 -8.38
CA GLY A 70 -5.55 -5.52 -8.78
C GLY A 70 -4.78 -4.32 -8.20
N ILE A 71 -5.36 -3.12 -8.27
CA ILE A 71 -4.78 -1.92 -7.67
C ILE A 71 -4.60 -2.08 -6.15
N TYR A 72 -5.58 -2.67 -5.46
CA TYR A 72 -5.47 -2.97 -4.04
C TYR A 72 -4.29 -3.89 -3.74
N GLU A 73 -4.11 -4.95 -4.51
CA GLU A 73 -3.02 -5.92 -4.35
C GLU A 73 -1.65 -5.27 -4.59
N ASP A 74 -1.53 -4.42 -5.61
CA ASP A 74 -0.30 -3.68 -5.89
C ASP A 74 0.08 -2.76 -4.72
N PHE A 75 -0.88 -1.99 -4.20
CA PHE A 75 -0.64 -1.14 -3.04
C PHE A 75 -0.41 -1.94 -1.75
N ARG A 76 -0.96 -3.15 -1.62
CA ARG A 76 -0.70 -4.03 -0.49
C ARG A 76 0.78 -4.44 -0.44
N VAL A 77 1.38 -4.73 -1.59
CA VAL A 77 2.83 -5.01 -1.69
C VAL A 77 3.64 -3.82 -1.21
N LEU A 78 3.30 -2.60 -1.66
CA LEU A 78 3.98 -1.38 -1.23
C LEU A 78 3.84 -1.11 0.28
N TYR A 79 2.64 -1.33 0.83
CA TYR A 79 2.38 -1.22 2.26
C TYR A 79 3.25 -2.18 3.09
N ASP A 80 3.29 -3.46 2.68
CA ASP A 80 4.06 -4.48 3.39
C ASP A 80 5.56 -4.24 3.25
N PHE A 81 6.01 -3.74 2.10
CA PHE A 81 7.40 -3.35 1.88
C PHE A 81 7.80 -2.19 2.81
N ALA A 82 7.00 -1.11 2.85
CA ALA A 82 7.27 0.06 3.69
C ALA A 82 7.42 -0.29 5.18
N GLY A 83 6.67 -1.30 5.67
CA GLY A 83 6.81 -1.80 7.05
C GLY A 83 8.06 -2.65 7.33
N LYS A 84 8.76 -3.13 6.29
CA LYS A 84 9.94 -4.02 6.41
C LYS A 84 11.26 -3.33 6.11
N VAL A 85 11.24 -2.09 5.60
CA VAL A 85 12.47 -1.39 5.18
C VAL A 85 13.43 -1.20 6.36
N GLY A 86 12.93 -0.92 7.56
CA GLY A 86 13.77 -0.81 8.76
C GLY A 86 14.58 -2.07 9.04
N ASP A 87 13.91 -3.22 9.14
CA ASP A 87 14.59 -4.51 9.34
C ASP A 87 15.61 -4.84 8.24
N ILE A 88 15.33 -4.42 7.00
CA ILE A 88 16.25 -4.62 5.86
C ILE A 88 17.50 -3.74 6.02
N VAL A 89 17.34 -2.47 6.37
CA VAL A 89 18.45 -1.54 6.60
C VAL A 89 19.30 -2.02 7.77
N ASP A 90 18.67 -2.35 8.89
CA ASP A 90 19.35 -2.83 10.10
C ASP A 90 20.22 -4.05 9.81
N ARG A 91 19.66 -5.06 9.14
CA ARG A 91 20.38 -6.32 8.83
C ARG A 91 21.47 -6.15 7.77
N THR A 92 21.26 -5.28 6.78
CA THR A 92 22.10 -5.26 5.57
C THR A 92 23.17 -4.18 5.62
N ILE A 93 22.97 -3.13 6.42
CA ILE A 93 23.85 -1.95 6.48
C ILE A 93 24.42 -1.79 7.88
N ASP A 94 23.54 -1.66 8.88
CA ASP A 94 23.97 -1.30 10.24
C ASP A 94 24.72 -2.45 10.93
N GLU A 95 24.16 -3.67 10.92
CA GLU A 95 24.80 -4.82 11.57
C GLU A 95 26.19 -5.13 10.99
N PRO A 96 26.41 -5.19 9.67
CA PRO A 96 27.76 -5.35 9.11
C PRO A 96 28.70 -4.20 9.49
N PHE A 97 28.22 -2.96 9.45
CA PHE A 97 29.02 -1.79 9.80
C PHE A 97 29.52 -1.81 11.26
N TYR A 98 28.63 -2.15 12.21
CA TYR A 98 29.02 -2.26 13.61
C TYR A 98 30.04 -3.38 13.83
N LYS A 99 29.89 -4.54 13.17
CA LYS A 99 30.87 -5.64 13.25
C LYS A 99 32.24 -5.23 12.72
N ASP A 100 32.28 -4.46 11.63
CA ASP A 100 33.53 -3.97 11.05
C ASP A 100 34.23 -2.97 11.99
N ILE A 101 33.47 -2.08 12.65
CA ILE A 101 34.00 -1.16 13.67
C ILE A 101 34.53 -1.93 14.89
N ASP A 102 33.77 -2.91 15.41
CA ASP A 102 34.18 -3.71 16.55
C ASP A 102 35.48 -4.48 16.26
N ALA A 103 35.59 -5.07 15.07
CA ALA A 103 36.81 -5.76 14.63
C ALA A 103 38.02 -4.81 14.55
N PHE A 104 37.82 -3.59 14.04
CA PHE A 104 38.86 -2.57 14.00
C PHE A 104 39.30 -2.11 15.40
N ALA A 105 38.34 -1.84 16.29
CA ALA A 105 38.62 -1.44 17.67
C ALA A 105 39.37 -2.55 18.43
N TRP A 106 38.97 -3.81 18.23
CA TRP A 106 39.63 -4.96 18.83
C TRP A 106 41.06 -5.13 18.35
N GLN A 107 41.33 -4.97 17.04
CA GLN A 107 42.69 -4.95 16.50
C GLN A 107 43.53 -3.84 17.12
N CYS A 108 43.02 -2.61 17.19
CA CYS A 108 43.76 -1.49 17.77
C CYS A 108 44.15 -1.76 19.24
N ALA A 109 43.27 -2.40 20.01
CA ALA A 109 43.51 -2.72 21.42
C ALA A 109 44.47 -3.91 21.64
N THR A 110 44.68 -4.78 20.64
CA THR A 110 45.61 -5.93 20.74
C THR A 110 47.03 -5.61 20.27
N TYR A 111 47.25 -4.50 19.57
CA TYR A 111 48.56 -4.03 19.10
C TYR A 111 49.14 -2.87 19.94
N GLN A 112 48.55 -2.56 21.10
CA GLN A 112 49.11 -1.69 22.16
C GLN A 112 49.72 -2.51 23.28
#